data_AF-A0A1H0WNM4-F1
#
_entry.id   AF-A0A1H0WNM4-F1
#
_cell.length_a   1.000
_cell.length_b   1.000
_cell.length_c   1.000
_cell.angle_alpha   90.00
_cell.angle_beta   90.00
_cell.angle_gamma   90.00
#
_symmetry.space_group_name_H-M   'P 1'
#
loop_
_entity.id
_entity.type
_entity.pdbx_description
1 polymer ?
#
loop_
_entity_poly.entity_id
_entity_poly.type
_entity_poly.pdbx_seq_one_letter_code
_entity_poly.pdbx_strand_id
1 'polypeptide(L)' 'VETYERAIELAGELSAAPGAGGKPIHEWLELRPFYGVSPTITE' A
#
# COMPACT_ATOMS: atom_id res chain seq x y z
N VAL A 1 -4.92 5.11 -6.57
CA VAL A 1 -5.63 5.84 -5.49
C VAL A 1 -5.78 7.29 -5.91
N GLU A 2 -6.94 7.89 -5.66
CA GLU A 2 -7.31 9.19 -6.24
C GLU A 2 -7.08 10.35 -5.26
N THR A 3 -7.07 10.07 -3.95
CA THR A 3 -6.80 11.05 -2.89
C THR A 3 -5.71 10.53 -1.95
N TYR A 4 -5.02 11.46 -1.30
CA TYR A 4 -3.99 11.13 -0.32
C TYR A 4 -4.57 10.45 0.93
N GLU A 5 -5.73 10.90 1.41
CA GLU A 5 -6.40 10.28 2.56
C GLU A 5 -6.76 8.81 2.29
N ARG A 6 -7.30 8.50 1.11
CA ARG A 6 -7.60 7.10 0.76
C ARG A 6 -6.34 6.25 0.62
N ALA A 7 -5.22 6.86 0.21
CA ALA A 7 -3.92 6.17 0.19
C ALA A 7 -3.43 5.81 1.60
N ILE A 8 -3.64 6.68 2.59
CA ILE A 8 -3.31 6.43 4.00
C ILE A 8 -4.13 5.28 4.57
N GLU A 9 -5.46 5.31 4.39
CA GLU A 9 -6.33 4.24 4.90
C GLU A 9 -5.91 2.86 4.37
N LEU A 10 -5.65 2.78 3.05
CA LEU A 10 -5.26 1.53 2.40
C LEU A 10 -3.88 1.04 2.88
N ALA A 11 -2.92 1.96 3.12
CA ALA A 11 -1.64 1.60 3.72
C ALA A 11 -1.81 1.05 5.15
N GLY A 12 -2.75 1.58 5.93
CA GLY A 12 -3.08 1.04 7.25
C GLY A 12 -3.61 -0.40 7.17
N GLU A 13 -4.57 -0.65 6.27
CA GLU A 13 -5.13 -1.98 6.01
C GLU A 13 -4.02 -2.99 5.61
N LEU A 14 -3.13 -2.60 4.70
CA LEU A 14 -2.04 -3.45 4.21
C LEU A 14 -0.95 -3.67 5.26
N SER A 15 -0.61 -2.66 6.08
CA SER A 15 0.37 -2.82 7.17
C SER A 15 -0.15 -3.78 8.25
N ALA A 16 -1.47 -3.79 8.48
CA ALA A 16 -2.12 -4.71 9.41
C ALA A 16 -2.41 -6.09 8.80
N ALA A 17 -2.17 -6.28 7.49
CA ALA A 17 -2.45 -7.53 6.81
C ALA A 17 -1.60 -8.68 7.37
N PRO A 18 -2.12 -9.92 7.38
CA PRO A 18 -1.38 -11.08 7.85
C PRO A 18 -0.15 -11.30 6.97
N GLY A 19 1.03 -11.31 7.59
CA GLY A 19 2.27 -11.71 6.94
C GLY A 19 2.37 -13.22 6.73
N ALA A 20 3.53 -13.67 6.27
CA ALA A 20 3.81 -15.10 6.12
C ALA A 20 3.56 -15.85 7.44
N GLY A 21 2.74 -16.90 7.39
CA GLY A 21 2.35 -17.67 8.58
C GLY A 21 1.21 -17.07 9.41
N GLY A 22 0.47 -16.08 8.89
CA GLY A 22 -0.75 -15.55 9.51
C GLY A 22 -0.51 -14.61 10.70
N LYS A 23 0.75 -14.21 10.94
CA LYS A 23 1.11 -13.24 11.98
C LYS A 23 1.31 -11.85 11.36
N PRO A 24 0.91 -10.76 12.04
CA PRO A 24 1.15 -9.41 11.54
C PRO A 24 2.64 -9.17 11.30
N ILE A 25 2.95 -8.50 10.19
CA ILE A 25 4.32 -8.19 9.76
C ILE A 25 4.92 -7.02 10.55
N HIS A 26 4.08 -6.16 11.15
CA HIS A 26 4.49 -4.95 11.88
C HIS A 26 5.47 -4.06 11.10
N GLU A 27 5.39 -4.09 9.78
CA GLU A 27 6.25 -3.31 8.90
C GLU A 27 5.64 -1.92 8.64
N TRP A 28 6.51 -0.92 8.62
CA TRP A 28 6.18 0.44 8.22
C TRP A 28 6.09 0.54 6.69
N LEU A 29 4.98 1.08 6.20
CA LEU A 29 4.79 1.38 4.77
C LEU A 29 5.02 2.87 4.52
N GLU A 30 5.90 3.19 3.58
CA GLU A 30 6.10 4.56 3.11
C GLU A 30 5.20 4.87 1.91
N LEU A 31 4.46 5.97 1.98
CA LEU A 31 3.66 6.46 0.87
C LEU A 31 4.45 7.47 0.04
N ARG A 32 4.59 7.19 -1.26
CA ARG A 32 5.21 8.11 -2.22
C ARG A 32 4.23 8.42 -3.35
N PRO A 33 3.91 9.71 -3.59
CA PRO A 33 3.16 10.12 -4.76
C PRO A 33 3.91 9.73 -6.03
N PHE A 34 3.20 9.14 -6.98
CA PHE A 34 3.73 8.91 -8.32
C PHE A 34 3.63 10.20 -9.14
N TYR A 35 4.76 10.76 -9.55
CA TYR A 35 4.83 11.98 -10.38
C TYR A 35 4.94 11.70 -11.90
N GLY A 36 4.71 10.46 -12.33
CA GLY A 36 4.77 10.02 -13.73
C GLY A 36 3.61 9.09 -14.09
N VAL A 37 3.51 8.72 -15.37
CA VAL A 37 2.49 7.77 -15.83
C VAL A 37 2.73 6.42 -15.15
N SER A 38 1.73 5.92 -14.40
CA SER A 38 1.83 4.59 -13.80
C SER A 38 1.94 3.56 -14.93
N PRO A 39 2.93 2.65 -14.92
CA PRO A 39 3.05 1.64 -15.95
C PRO A 39 1.80 0.75 -15.93
N THR A 40 1.16 0.60 -17.08
CA THR A 40 0.11 -0.41 -17.25
C THR A 40 0.76 -1.78 -17.29
N ILE A 41 0.60 -2.57 -16.24
CA ILE A 41 1.02 -3.98 -16.24
C ILE A 41 -0.06 -4.77 -16.99
N THR A 42 0.36 -5.55 -18.00
CA THR A 42 -0.50 -6.50 -18.70
C THR A 42 -0.31 -7.88 -18.06
N GLU A 43 -1.41 -8.64 -17.90
CA GLU A 43 -1.42 -10.00 -17.30
C GLU A 43 -0.68 -11.04 -18.14
#